data_AF-F0G4G0-F1
#
_entry.id   AF-F0G4G0-F1
#
_cell.length_a   1.000
_cell.length_b   1.000
_cell.length_c   1.000
_cell.angle_alpha   90.00
_cell.angle_beta   90.00
_cell.angle_gamma   90.00
#
_symmetry.space_group_name_H-M   'P 1'
#
loop_
_entity.id
_entity.type
_entity.pdbx_description
1 polymer ?
#
loop_
_entity_poly.entity_id
_entity_poly.type
_entity_poly.pdbx_seq_one_letter_code
_entity_poly.pdbx_strand_id
1 'polypeptide(L)' 'RTGKFRTGTGKLIADADGNSRISAEDYAVAFVDALEQGSFVREIATVAY' A
#
# COMPACT_ATOMS: atom_id res chain seq x y z
N ARG A 1 14.04 2.30 -4.38
CA ARG A 1 13.82 0.85 -4.63
C ARG A 1 12.31 0.67 -4.63
N THR A 2 11.70 0.11 -5.68
CA THR A 2 10.30 -0.32 -5.62
C THR A 2 10.31 -1.75 -5.12
N GLY A 3 10.19 -1.91 -3.80
CA GLY A 3 9.96 -3.22 -3.22
C GLY A 3 8.67 -3.81 -3.80
N LYS A 4 8.52 -5.14 -3.82
CA LYS A 4 7.19 -5.71 -4.04
C LYS A 4 6.34 -5.32 -2.83
N PHE A 5 5.41 -4.39 -3.01
CA PHE A 5 4.41 -4.03 -2.02
C PHE A 5 3.02 -4.41 -2.53
N ARG A 6 2.10 -4.59 -1.61
CA ARG A 6 0.71 -4.93 -1.85
C ARG A 6 -0.18 -3.80 -1.36
N THR A 7 -1.14 -3.40 -2.20
CA THR A 7 -2.17 -2.42 -1.88
C THR A 7 -3.52 -3.12 -1.75
N GLY A 8 -4.44 -2.56 -0.97
CA GLY A 8 -5.78 -3.09 -0.77
C GLY A 8 -6.69 -2.09 -0.06
N THR A 9 -7.95 -2.46 0.12
CA THR A 9 -8.98 -1.63 0.78
C THR A 9 -9.41 -2.21 2.11
N GLY A 10 -9.40 -1.37 3.15
CA GLY A 10 -10.05 -1.65 4.44
C GLY A 10 -9.61 -2.93 5.15
N LYS A 11 -8.49 -3.54 4.74
CA LYS A 11 -7.98 -4.81 5.28
C LYS A 11 -6.50 -4.68 5.59
N LEU A 12 -6.12 -5.21 6.75
CA LEU A 12 -4.72 -5.34 7.13
C LEU A 12 -4.01 -6.24 6.13
N ILE A 13 -2.96 -5.72 5.50
CA ILE A 13 -2.07 -6.50 4.65
C ILE A 13 -0.87 -6.85 5.51
N ALA A 14 -0.69 -8.13 5.77
CA ALA A 14 0.44 -8.67 6.50
C ALA A 14 1.18 -9.68 5.63
N ASP A 15 2.50 -9.70 5.75
CA ASP A 15 3.32 -10.75 5.16
C ASP A 15 3.09 -12.11 5.86
N ALA A 16 3.72 -13.18 5.36
CA ALA A 16 3.64 -14.52 5.94
C ALA A 16 4.03 -14.59 7.44
N ASP A 17 4.88 -13.67 7.90
CA ASP A 17 5.27 -13.56 9.32
C ASP A 17 4.26 -12.73 10.16
N GLY A 18 3.18 -12.23 9.56
CA GLY A 18 2.19 -11.38 10.23
C GLY A 18 2.61 -9.91 10.39
N ASN A 19 3.73 -9.52 9.77
CA ASN A 19 4.22 -8.14 9.83
C ASN A 19 3.56 -7.27 8.77
N SER A 20 2.97 -6.15 9.20
CA SER A 20 2.48 -5.08 8.33
C SER A 20 3.41 -3.89 8.42
N ARG A 21 4.35 -3.79 7.47
CA ARG A 21 5.32 -2.70 7.41
C ARG A 21 5.45 -2.18 6.00
N ILE A 22 5.73 -0.88 5.89
CA ILE A 22 6.13 -0.23 4.64
C ILE A 22 7.13 0.88 4.97
N SER A 23 8.10 1.11 4.09
CA SER A 23 9.01 2.24 4.21
C SER A 23 8.35 3.53 3.73
N ALA A 24 8.78 4.68 4.25
CA ALA A 24 8.22 5.98 3.86
C ALA A 24 8.37 6.26 2.35
N GLU A 25 9.48 5.82 1.75
CA GLU A 25 9.73 5.95 0.30
C GLU A 25 8.73 5.14 -0.53
N ASP A 26 8.52 3.85 -0.21
CA ASP A 26 7.56 2.99 -0.92
C ASP A 26 6.11 3.47 -0.68
N TYR A 27 5.81 4.01 0.51
CA TYR A 27 4.50 4.61 0.78
C TYR A 27 4.23 5.81 -0.13
N ALA A 28 5.21 6.71 -0.32
CA ALA A 28 5.07 7.85 -1.21
C ALA A 28 4.82 7.41 -2.65
N VAL A 29 5.51 6.36 -3.11
CA VAL A 29 5.28 5.77 -4.44
C VAL A 29 3.88 5.20 -4.57
N ALA A 30 3.44 4.38 -3.60
CA ALA A 30 2.10 3.78 -3.61
C ALA A 30 0.99 4.84 -3.55
N PHE A 31 1.23 5.95 -2.86
CA PHE A 31 0.29 7.07 -2.79
C PHE A 31 0.14 7.79 -4.13
N VAL A 32 1.26 8.11 -4.79
CA VAL A 32 1.24 8.74 -6.12
C VAL A 32 0.59 7.81 -7.15
N ASP A 33 0.95 6.53 -7.15
CA ASP A 33 0.38 5.51 -8.04
C ASP A 33 -1.14 5.37 -7.86
N ALA A 34 -1.64 5.40 -6.62
CA ALA A 34 -3.06 5.38 -6.33
C ALA A 34 -3.80 6.60 -6.91
N LEU A 35 -3.19 7.78 -6.86
CA LEU A 35 -3.75 9.00 -7.45
C LEU A 35 -3.74 8.94 -8.98
N GLU A 36 -2.67 8.46 -9.59
CA GLU A 36 -2.54 8.32 -11.05
C GLU A 36 -3.54 7.30 -11.61
N GLN A 37 -3.78 6.19 -10.89
CA GLN A 37 -4.75 5.17 -11.29
C GLN A 37 -6.20 5.54 -10.98
N GLY A 38 -6.44 6.55 -10.14
CA GLY A 38 -7.78 6.89 -9.66
C GLY A 38 -8.42 5.78 -8.82
N SER A 39 -7.60 4.97 -8.15
CA SER A 39 -8.05 3.86 -7.31
C SER A 39 -8.46 4.36 -5.90
N PHE A 40 -9.28 3.58 -5.19
CA PHE A 40 -9.67 3.86 -3.79
C PHE A 40 -10.50 5.14 -3.57
N VAL A 41 -11.33 5.52 -4.54
CA VAL A 41 -12.21 6.69 -4.43
C VAL A 41 -13.22 6.48 -3.31
N ARG A 42 -13.13 7.32 -2.26
CA ARG A 42 -13.98 7.26 -1.04
C ARG A 42 -13.78 5.97 -0.22
N GLU A 43 -12.61 5.34 -0.32
CA GLU A 43 -12.26 4.14 0.44
C GLU A 43 -10.99 4.34 1.25
N ILE A 44 -10.83 3.57 2.33
CA ILE A 44 -9.58 3.55 3.10
C ILE A 44 -8.62 2.59 2.39
N ALA A 45 -7.56 3.15 1.80
CA ALA A 45 -6.47 2.38 1.22
C ALA A 45 -5.52 1.87 2.31
N THR A 46 -4.97 0.68 2.12
CA THR A 46 -3.94 0.07 2.98
C THR A 46 -2.81 -0.44 2.11
N VAL A 47 -1.57 -0.25 2.57
CA VAL A 47 -0.38 -0.68 1.86
C VAL A 47 0.64 -1.29 2.83
N ALA A 48 1.23 -2.41 2.44
CA ALA A 48 2.30 -3.11 3.17
C ALA A 48 3.15 -3.94 2.21
N TYR A 49 4.29 -4.44 2.67
CA TYR A 49 5.08 -5.44 1.93
C TYR A 49 4.34 -6.78 1.79
#